data_AF-A0A968NA53-F1
#
_entry.id   AF-A0A968NA53-F1
#
_cell.length_a   1.000
_cell.length_b   1.000
_cell.length_c   1.000
_cell.angle_alpha   90.00
_cell.angle_beta   90.00
_cell.angle_gamma   90.00
#
_symmetry.space_group_name_H-M   'P 1'
#
loop_
_entity.id
_entity.type
_entity.pdbx_description
1 polymer ?
#
loop_
_entity_poly.entity_id
_entity_poly.type
_entity_poly.pdbx_seq_one_letter_code
_entity_poly.pdbx_strand_id
1 'polypeptide(L)'
;MLLAVPLLAGLVYPLAGTPSKASNRFAVAPLPTLDGLAFLETATFEYPCDSFPGCPPNIATLNINLEPDAQATAWLNANIEGTPIIVQSPLWFYRAYGIRMAANTGLPTVISALHVNEQRDPVLAGLRDREIDTFFRTTDVEMKLRTIAKYRINYIYIGAIEQAFYEAAGLDKFQAMTENYLDVVYNTPGVVIYRVRDVPSNYAVPPPFDFSATARQPGTPPANVLEGPVLRNEGEGGGAAPVAAEPAADLVQLEQQVQADPTNGPLVFGLAVRYRDLGRLNDAAAVLAVAAQANPDDIGVQHLWGDILAQAGRFEEAEAAYRRAAERKPDVNNWNKLATGLLAWGELDKAEAVLDLAQAADPNAPEPYFRRGELLLQRNRPAEARAALQRFLELDPQHYLAGRAQELLAQAE
;
A
#
# COMPACT_ATOMS: atom_id res chain seq x y z
N MET A 1 9.69 -12.40 51.00
CA MET A 1 8.21 -12.42 50.91
C MET A 1 7.63 -11.26 50.09
N LEU A 2 8.14 -10.03 50.20
CA LEU A 2 7.60 -8.83 49.51
C LEU A 2 7.58 -8.87 47.97
N LEU A 3 8.49 -9.62 47.32
CA LEU A 3 8.48 -9.78 45.85
C LEU A 3 7.56 -10.90 45.34
N ALA A 4 7.11 -11.80 46.20
CA ALA A 4 6.33 -12.97 45.78
C ALA A 4 4.90 -12.58 45.35
N VAL A 5 4.29 -11.60 46.02
CA VAL A 5 2.93 -11.15 45.73
C VAL A 5 2.80 -10.51 44.34
N PRO A 6 3.63 -9.53 43.92
CA PRO A 6 3.53 -8.96 42.58
C PRO A 6 3.92 -9.97 41.48
N LEU A 7 4.87 -10.88 41.73
CA LEU A 7 5.19 -11.97 40.82
C LEU A 7 4.00 -12.91 40.60
N LEU A 8 3.36 -13.35 41.69
CA LEU A 8 2.17 -14.20 41.61
C LEU A 8 0.98 -13.48 40.98
N ALA A 9 0.80 -12.18 41.25
CA ALA A 9 -0.21 -11.37 40.59
C ALA A 9 0.05 -11.21 39.08
N GLY A 10 1.32 -11.08 38.67
CA GLY A 10 1.71 -11.04 37.26
C GLY A 10 1.47 -12.36 36.52
N LEU A 11 1.56 -13.50 37.22
CA LEU A 11 1.31 -14.83 36.66
C LEU A 11 -0.19 -15.13 36.41
N VAL A 12 -1.11 -14.32 36.94
CA VAL A 12 -2.55 -14.48 36.68
C VAL A 12 -2.85 -14.29 35.18
N TYR A 13 -2.20 -13.33 34.52
CA TYR A 13 -2.45 -13.04 33.11
C TYR A 13 -2.09 -14.21 32.18
N PRO A 14 -0.87 -14.81 32.20
CA PRO A 14 -0.56 -15.94 31.34
C PRO A 14 -1.43 -17.18 31.62
N LEU A 15 -1.88 -17.39 32.86
CA LEU A 15 -2.69 -18.55 33.23
C LEU A 15 -4.18 -18.41 32.89
N ALA A 16 -4.77 -17.21 33.03
CA ALA A 16 -6.21 -16.99 32.84
C ALA A 16 -6.53 -16.10 31.65
N GLY A 17 -5.72 -15.06 31.42
CA GLY A 17 -5.91 -14.08 30.34
C GLY A 17 -5.61 -14.65 28.96
N THR A 18 -4.51 -15.41 28.81
CA THR A 18 -4.13 -15.98 27.51
C THR A 18 -5.18 -16.97 26.99
N PRO A 19 -5.64 -17.97 27.77
CA PRO A 19 -6.67 -18.90 27.29
C PRO A 19 -7.98 -18.18 26.96
N SER A 20 -8.40 -17.20 27.76
CA SER A 20 -9.62 -16.43 27.52
C SER A 20 -9.54 -15.56 26.26
N LYS A 21 -8.40 -14.92 25.98
CA LYS A 21 -8.21 -14.14 24.75
C LYS A 21 -8.12 -15.06 23.53
N ALA A 22 -7.45 -16.20 23.65
CA ALA A 22 -7.37 -17.20 22.59
C ALA A 22 -8.79 -17.70 22.25
N SER A 23 -9.58 -18.12 23.26
CA SER A 23 -10.93 -18.65 23.06
C SER A 23 -11.93 -17.64 22.49
N ASN A 24 -11.72 -16.34 22.72
CA ASN A 24 -12.53 -15.26 22.13
C ASN A 24 -12.27 -15.12 20.62
N ARG A 25 -11.06 -15.43 20.18
CA ARG A 25 -10.62 -15.18 18.80
C ARG A 25 -10.54 -16.43 17.94
N PHE A 26 -10.24 -17.56 18.54
CA PHE A 26 -10.17 -18.88 17.95
C PHE A 26 -10.97 -19.81 18.86
N ALA A 27 -11.83 -20.66 18.31
CA ALA A 27 -12.64 -21.60 19.09
C ALA A 27 -11.80 -22.78 19.65
N VAL A 28 -10.72 -22.46 20.38
CA VAL A 28 -9.73 -23.40 20.91
C VAL A 28 -9.60 -23.27 22.42
N ALA A 29 -9.25 -24.39 23.06
CA ALA A 29 -8.94 -24.47 24.48
C ALA A 29 -7.61 -25.20 24.68
N PRO A 30 -6.46 -24.58 24.33
CA PRO A 30 -5.16 -25.20 24.50
C PRO A 30 -4.91 -25.51 25.99
N LEU A 31 -4.14 -26.59 26.25
CA LEU A 31 -3.70 -26.90 27.60
C LEU A 31 -2.87 -25.73 28.17
N PRO A 32 -2.88 -25.49 29.50
CA PRO A 32 -2.05 -24.46 30.11
C PRO A 32 -0.58 -24.63 29.73
N THR A 33 0.00 -23.62 29.09
CA THR A 33 1.38 -23.61 28.60
C THR A 33 1.97 -22.21 28.65
N LEU A 34 3.30 -22.13 28.71
CA LEU A 34 4.05 -20.87 28.57
C LEU A 34 4.35 -20.53 27.11
N ASP A 35 4.07 -21.46 26.19
CA ASP A 35 4.18 -21.22 24.76
C ASP A 35 2.97 -20.44 24.26
N GLY A 36 3.19 -19.15 23.97
CA GLY A 36 2.15 -18.25 23.45
C GLY A 36 1.65 -18.62 22.05
N LEU A 37 2.31 -19.54 21.35
CA LEU A 37 1.97 -19.98 19.99
C LEU A 37 1.29 -21.35 19.97
N ALA A 38 1.21 -22.08 21.09
CA ALA A 38 0.64 -23.43 21.15
C ALA A 38 -0.81 -23.52 20.64
N PHE A 39 -1.57 -22.42 20.67
CA PHE A 39 -2.92 -22.39 20.13
C PHE A 39 -2.95 -22.62 18.61
N LEU A 40 -1.88 -22.28 17.88
CA LEU A 40 -1.79 -22.44 16.43
C LEU A 40 -1.88 -23.91 16.00
N GLU A 41 -1.45 -24.85 16.84
CA GLU A 41 -1.51 -26.29 16.56
C GLU A 41 -2.93 -26.82 16.41
N THR A 42 -3.93 -26.10 16.94
CA THR A 42 -5.34 -26.53 16.92
C THR A 42 -6.29 -25.47 16.39
N ALA A 43 -5.80 -24.26 16.13
CA ALA A 43 -6.62 -23.14 15.72
C ALA A 43 -6.98 -23.21 14.24
N THR A 44 -8.25 -22.94 13.97
CA THR A 44 -8.74 -22.60 12.63
C THR A 44 -9.02 -21.12 12.59
N PHE A 45 -8.47 -20.46 11.58
CA PHE A 45 -8.74 -19.08 11.27
C PHE A 45 -9.94 -19.00 10.33
N GLU A 46 -11.04 -18.43 10.83
CA GLU A 46 -12.27 -18.20 10.05
C GLU A 46 -12.25 -16.80 9.42
N TYR A 47 -12.32 -16.74 8.09
CA TYR A 47 -12.37 -15.51 7.32
C TYR A 47 -13.75 -15.33 6.68
N PRO A 48 -14.58 -14.39 7.15
CA PRO A 48 -15.90 -14.14 6.60
C PRO A 48 -15.81 -13.34 5.29
N CYS A 49 -15.96 -14.02 4.16
CA CYS A 49 -15.83 -13.47 2.82
C CYS A 49 -16.90 -12.43 2.47
N ASP A 50 -18.08 -12.51 3.11
CA ASP A 50 -19.13 -11.52 2.92
C ASP A 50 -18.78 -10.15 3.53
N SER A 51 -17.85 -10.14 4.48
CA SER A 51 -17.43 -8.93 5.19
C SER A 51 -16.12 -8.36 4.68
N PHE A 52 -15.34 -9.13 3.93
CA PHE A 52 -14.00 -8.74 3.49
C PHE A 52 -13.68 -9.27 2.08
N PRO A 53 -13.08 -8.43 1.21
CA PRO A 53 -12.78 -8.81 -0.16
C PRO A 53 -11.67 -9.88 -0.24
N GLY A 54 -11.48 -10.47 -1.42
CA GLY A 54 -10.36 -11.36 -1.73
C GLY A 54 -10.67 -12.85 -1.75
N CYS A 55 -11.86 -13.26 -1.32
CA CYS A 55 -12.25 -14.67 -1.42
C CYS A 55 -12.61 -15.09 -2.86
N PRO A 56 -12.45 -16.37 -3.20
CA PRO A 56 -13.04 -16.95 -4.41
C PRO A 56 -14.57 -16.75 -4.46
N PRO A 57 -15.16 -16.64 -5.66
CA PRO A 57 -16.59 -16.45 -5.81
C PRO A 57 -17.38 -17.61 -5.19
N ASN A 58 -18.53 -17.30 -4.58
CA ASN A 58 -19.45 -18.25 -3.94
C ASN A 58 -18.92 -18.94 -2.67
N ILE A 59 -17.91 -18.37 -2.00
CA ILE A 59 -17.47 -18.80 -0.67
C ILE A 59 -17.89 -17.74 0.35
N ALA A 60 -18.72 -18.12 1.33
CA ALA A 60 -19.18 -17.20 2.38
C ALA A 60 -18.19 -17.09 3.55
N THR A 61 -17.52 -18.19 3.90
CA THR A 61 -16.49 -18.24 4.94
C THR A 61 -15.38 -19.18 4.51
N LEU A 62 -14.14 -18.73 4.64
CA LEU A 62 -12.95 -19.55 4.44
C LEU A 62 -12.40 -19.99 5.80
N ASN A 63 -12.14 -21.28 5.95
CA ASN A 63 -11.59 -21.86 7.17
C ASN A 63 -10.16 -22.34 6.92
N ILE A 64 -9.19 -21.72 7.59
CA ILE A 64 -7.77 -21.98 7.38
C ILE A 64 -7.19 -22.65 8.63
N ASN A 65 -6.72 -23.89 8.50
CA ASN A 65 -6.00 -24.56 9.59
C ASN A 65 -4.63 -23.89 9.80
N LEU A 66 -4.32 -23.51 11.04
CA LEU A 66 -3.06 -22.85 11.40
C LEU A 66 -1.96 -23.82 11.86
N GLU A 67 -2.25 -25.11 12.00
CA GLU A 67 -1.26 -26.11 12.40
C GLU A 67 0.00 -26.11 11.50
N PRO A 68 -0.11 -26.02 10.15
CA PRO A 68 1.07 -25.92 9.29
C PRO A 68 1.90 -24.66 9.55
N ASP A 69 1.25 -23.52 9.83
CA ASP A 69 1.93 -22.27 10.19
C ASP A 69 2.67 -22.42 11.53
N ALA A 70 2.14 -23.17 12.49
CA ALA A 70 2.79 -23.47 13.76
C ALA A 70 4.11 -24.23 13.55
N GLN A 71 4.05 -25.30 12.76
CA GLN A 71 5.22 -26.14 12.45
C GLN A 71 6.29 -25.34 11.68
N ALA A 72 5.87 -24.53 10.72
CA ALA A 72 6.77 -23.69 9.94
C ALA A 72 7.41 -22.58 10.80
N THR A 73 6.64 -21.97 11.71
CA THR A 73 7.17 -20.99 12.68
C THR A 73 8.22 -21.60 13.59
N ALA A 74 7.95 -22.79 14.13
CA ALA A 74 8.92 -23.52 14.96
C ALA A 74 10.20 -23.85 14.18
N TRP A 75 10.07 -24.27 12.92
CA TRP A 75 11.21 -24.51 12.04
C TRP A 75 12.00 -23.22 11.77
N LEU A 76 11.35 -22.11 11.43
CA LEU A 76 12.00 -20.82 11.20
C LEU A 76 12.82 -20.38 12.42
N ASN A 77 12.21 -20.43 13.61
CA ASN A 77 12.87 -20.04 14.87
C ASN A 77 14.07 -20.94 15.23
N ALA A 78 14.05 -22.21 14.81
CA ALA A 78 15.12 -23.15 15.10
C ALA A 78 16.26 -23.15 14.06
N ASN A 79 16.00 -22.70 12.83
CA ASN A 79 16.93 -22.89 11.70
C ASN A 79 17.42 -21.58 11.08
N ILE A 80 16.76 -20.45 11.36
CA ILE A 80 17.09 -19.15 10.77
C ILE A 80 17.74 -18.25 11.82
N GLU A 81 18.95 -17.79 11.52
CA GLU A 81 19.69 -16.85 12.36
C GLU A 81 19.76 -15.46 11.71
N GLY A 82 19.98 -14.43 12.53
CA GLY A 82 20.13 -13.04 12.10
C GLY A 82 18.80 -12.35 11.84
N THR A 83 18.81 -11.35 10.95
CA THR A 83 17.61 -10.56 10.60
C THR A 83 17.29 -10.61 9.09
N PRO A 84 17.21 -11.81 8.49
CA PRO A 84 16.82 -11.93 7.09
C PRO A 84 15.36 -11.50 6.89
N ILE A 85 15.07 -10.88 5.74
CA ILE A 85 13.73 -10.42 5.39
C ILE A 85 12.91 -11.59 4.86
N ILE A 86 11.83 -11.91 5.55
CA ILE A 86 10.83 -12.88 5.11
C ILE A 86 9.63 -12.14 4.51
N VAL A 87 9.31 -12.42 3.25
CA VAL A 87 8.08 -11.91 2.62
C VAL A 87 6.95 -12.91 2.85
N GLN A 88 5.80 -12.37 3.24
CA GLN A 88 4.52 -13.04 3.42
C GLN A 88 3.44 -12.16 2.79
N SER A 89 2.23 -12.67 2.61
CA SER A 89 1.16 -11.85 2.02
C SER A 89 0.90 -10.59 2.85
N PRO A 90 0.61 -9.43 2.21
CA PRO A 90 0.30 -8.20 2.93
C PRO A 90 -1.18 -8.17 3.34
N LEU A 91 -1.84 -9.33 3.47
CA LEU A 91 -3.27 -9.43 3.71
C LEU A 91 -3.63 -8.80 5.07
N TRP A 92 -4.24 -7.63 4.97
CA TRP A 92 -5.00 -6.85 5.95
C TRP A 92 -4.85 -7.24 7.43
N PHE A 93 -4.39 -6.26 8.22
CA PHE A 93 -4.20 -6.39 9.66
C PHE A 93 -5.53 -6.39 10.46
N TYR A 94 -5.49 -6.94 11.67
CA TYR A 94 -6.57 -7.29 12.61
C TYR A 94 -7.52 -8.41 12.25
N ARG A 95 -7.70 -8.78 10.99
CA ARG A 95 -8.70 -9.81 10.66
C ARG A 95 -8.18 -10.96 9.83
N ALA A 96 -7.24 -10.78 8.90
CA ALA A 96 -6.78 -11.87 8.02
C ALA A 96 -5.54 -12.64 8.51
N TYR A 97 -4.97 -12.25 9.67
CA TYR A 97 -3.74 -12.86 10.21
C TYR A 97 -2.52 -12.80 9.24
N GLY A 98 -2.51 -11.88 8.26
CA GLY A 98 -1.49 -11.86 7.18
C GLY A 98 -0.06 -11.54 7.60
N ILE A 99 0.18 -11.04 8.82
CA ILE A 99 1.53 -10.65 9.30
C ILE A 99 2.14 -11.69 10.24
N ARG A 100 1.49 -12.85 10.35
CA ARG A 100 1.78 -13.93 11.29
C ARG A 100 3.22 -14.41 11.35
N MET A 101 3.93 -14.55 10.23
CA MET A 101 5.30 -15.07 10.26
C MET A 101 6.24 -14.07 10.91
N ALA A 102 6.21 -12.81 10.48
CA ALA A 102 6.98 -11.75 11.13
C ALA A 102 6.60 -11.57 12.61
N ALA A 103 5.30 -11.65 12.94
CA ALA A 103 4.82 -11.49 14.30
C ALA A 103 5.25 -12.65 15.23
N ASN A 104 5.25 -13.89 14.74
CA ASN A 104 5.51 -15.08 15.53
C ASN A 104 7.00 -15.48 15.57
N THR A 105 7.81 -15.00 14.62
CA THR A 105 9.26 -15.29 14.55
C THR A 105 10.14 -14.10 14.95
N GLY A 106 9.60 -12.87 14.87
CA GLY A 106 10.40 -11.65 15.03
C GLY A 106 11.26 -11.28 13.81
N LEU A 107 11.21 -12.07 12.73
CA LEU A 107 11.91 -11.76 11.49
C LEU A 107 11.30 -10.51 10.81
N PRO A 108 12.13 -9.62 10.24
CA PRO A 108 11.61 -8.47 9.52
C PRO A 108 10.86 -8.91 8.26
N THR A 109 9.83 -8.14 7.89
CA THR A 109 9.12 -8.27 6.61
C THR A 109 9.06 -6.93 5.89
N VAL A 110 8.67 -6.93 4.62
CA VAL A 110 8.69 -5.72 3.77
C VAL A 110 7.73 -4.66 4.29
N ILE A 111 6.51 -5.07 4.64
CA ILE A 111 5.49 -4.16 5.14
C ILE A 111 4.41 -4.86 5.97
N SER A 112 3.76 -4.08 6.83
CA SER A 112 2.64 -4.43 7.68
C SER A 112 1.50 -3.41 7.48
N ALA A 113 0.41 -3.85 6.84
CA ALA A 113 -0.59 -2.98 6.18
C ALA A 113 -1.53 -2.15 7.10
N LEU A 114 -1.15 -1.75 8.32
CA LEU A 114 -1.95 -0.75 9.07
C LEU A 114 -1.12 0.19 9.94
N HIS A 115 -0.39 -0.29 10.94
CA HIS A 115 0.40 0.63 11.79
C HIS A 115 1.51 1.34 11.00
N VAL A 116 2.02 0.71 9.94
CA VAL A 116 2.93 1.39 9.01
C VAL A 116 2.19 2.48 8.23
N ASN A 117 0.95 2.23 7.80
CA ASN A 117 0.11 3.21 7.12
C ASN A 117 -0.35 4.36 8.04
N GLU A 118 -0.44 4.13 9.37
CA GLU A 118 -0.77 5.14 10.39
C GLU A 118 0.45 5.96 10.85
N GLN A 119 1.63 5.33 10.92
CA GLN A 119 2.83 5.91 11.53
C GLN A 119 3.86 6.38 10.50
N ARG A 120 3.67 6.05 9.22
CA ARG A 120 4.54 6.47 8.11
C ARG A 120 3.72 7.14 7.03
N ASP A 121 4.43 7.66 6.03
CA ASP A 121 3.82 8.17 4.83
C ASP A 121 2.92 7.10 4.18
N PRO A 122 1.60 7.33 4.10
CA PRO A 122 0.64 6.34 3.61
C PRO A 122 0.80 6.07 2.11
N VAL A 123 1.35 7.01 1.34
CA VAL A 123 1.65 6.80 -0.09
C VAL A 123 2.80 5.82 -0.24
N LEU A 124 3.89 6.02 0.50
CA LEU A 124 5.03 5.12 0.48
C LEU A 124 4.71 3.73 1.02
N ALA A 125 3.86 3.66 2.04
CA ALA A 125 3.43 2.41 2.63
C ALA A 125 2.44 1.68 1.69
N GLY A 126 1.43 2.36 1.14
CA GLY A 126 0.52 1.80 0.15
C GLY A 126 1.21 1.34 -1.16
N LEU A 127 2.30 2.00 -1.59
CA LEU A 127 3.13 1.51 -2.69
C LEU A 127 3.76 0.14 -2.39
N ARG A 128 4.32 -0.03 -1.19
CA ARG A 128 4.93 -1.30 -0.77
C ARG A 128 3.90 -2.40 -0.60
N ASP A 129 2.75 -2.10 0.00
CA ASP A 129 1.65 -3.07 0.16
C ASP A 129 1.25 -3.65 -1.21
N ARG A 130 1.13 -2.78 -2.22
CA ARG A 130 0.81 -3.21 -3.59
C ARG A 130 1.93 -3.97 -4.27
N GLU A 131 3.16 -3.51 -4.17
CA GLU A 131 4.29 -4.23 -4.75
C GLU A 131 4.37 -5.66 -4.21
N ILE A 132 4.04 -5.86 -2.93
CA ILE A 132 3.98 -7.19 -2.32
C ILE A 132 2.72 -7.96 -2.73
N ASP A 133 1.56 -7.32 -2.87
CA ASP A 133 0.37 -8.02 -3.42
C ASP A 133 0.59 -8.47 -4.88
N THR A 134 1.08 -7.57 -5.73
CA THR A 134 1.49 -7.87 -7.12
C THR A 134 2.55 -8.96 -7.14
N PHE A 135 3.51 -8.95 -6.20
CA PHE A 135 4.55 -9.98 -6.10
C PHE A 135 3.95 -11.39 -6.00
N PHE A 136 2.88 -11.58 -5.22
CA PHE A 136 2.15 -12.85 -5.11
C PHE A 136 1.17 -13.11 -6.28
N ARG A 137 0.61 -12.09 -6.93
CA ARG A 137 -0.31 -12.27 -8.08
C ARG A 137 0.35 -12.51 -9.42
N THR A 138 1.32 -11.68 -9.81
CA THR A 138 1.87 -11.69 -11.18
C THR A 138 2.50 -13.05 -11.51
N THR A 139 2.54 -13.43 -12.78
CA THR A 139 3.29 -14.59 -13.29
C THR A 139 4.68 -14.20 -13.81
N ASP A 140 4.97 -12.90 -13.94
CA ASP A 140 6.22 -12.36 -14.45
C ASP A 140 7.38 -12.56 -13.46
N VAL A 141 8.32 -13.43 -13.82
CA VAL A 141 9.52 -13.76 -13.03
C VAL A 141 10.47 -12.57 -12.91
N GLU A 142 10.64 -11.77 -13.97
CA GLU A 142 11.57 -10.64 -13.96
C GLU A 142 11.11 -9.56 -12.97
N MET A 143 9.81 -9.24 -12.99
CA MET A 143 9.21 -8.29 -12.05
C MET A 143 9.48 -8.70 -10.59
N LYS A 144 9.39 -9.98 -10.25
CA LYS A 144 9.66 -10.48 -8.89
C LYS A 144 11.10 -10.39 -8.49
N LEU A 145 12.01 -10.74 -9.40
CA LEU A 145 13.44 -10.67 -9.11
C LEU A 145 13.83 -9.22 -8.80
N ARG A 146 13.20 -8.24 -9.46
CA ARG A 146 13.33 -6.81 -9.12
C ARG A 146 12.76 -6.49 -7.73
N THR A 147 11.60 -7.02 -7.36
CA THR A 147 11.04 -6.86 -5.99
C THR A 147 11.94 -7.49 -4.92
N ILE A 148 12.46 -8.70 -5.17
CA ILE A 148 13.40 -9.41 -4.29
C ILE A 148 14.66 -8.57 -4.08
N ALA A 149 15.24 -8.05 -5.18
CA ALA A 149 16.41 -7.19 -5.14
C ALA A 149 16.14 -5.87 -4.37
N LYS A 150 15.05 -5.19 -4.71
CA LYS A 150 14.65 -3.90 -4.13
C LYS A 150 14.50 -3.96 -2.60
N TYR A 151 13.86 -5.01 -2.09
CA TYR A 151 13.60 -5.17 -0.67
C TYR A 151 14.56 -6.10 0.05
N ARG A 152 15.56 -6.65 -0.65
CA ARG A 152 16.52 -7.64 -0.12
C ARG A 152 15.81 -8.81 0.56
N ILE A 153 14.77 -9.35 -0.10
CA ILE A 153 14.01 -10.49 0.40
C ILE A 153 14.93 -11.71 0.44
N ASN A 154 15.01 -12.37 1.59
CA ASN A 154 15.81 -13.57 1.80
C ASN A 154 14.95 -14.83 1.78
N TYR A 155 13.73 -14.75 2.30
CA TYR A 155 12.81 -15.88 2.37
C TYR A 155 11.44 -15.51 1.83
N ILE A 156 10.83 -16.42 1.10
CA ILE A 156 9.45 -16.30 0.59
C ILE A 156 8.61 -17.36 1.28
N TYR A 157 7.59 -16.93 2.01
CA TYR A 157 6.67 -17.80 2.72
C TYR A 157 5.38 -17.99 1.93
N ILE A 158 5.00 -19.24 1.66
CA ILE A 158 3.74 -19.60 1.01
C ILE A 158 2.99 -20.58 1.93
N GLY A 159 2.05 -20.07 2.72
CA GLY A 159 1.20 -20.89 3.58
C GLY A 159 -0.25 -20.98 3.09
N ALA A 160 -1.11 -21.51 3.95
CA ALA A 160 -2.52 -21.73 3.62
C ALA A 160 -3.29 -20.42 3.35
N ILE A 161 -2.90 -19.30 3.99
CA ILE A 161 -3.45 -17.98 3.66
C ILE A 161 -3.06 -17.59 2.24
N GLU A 162 -1.77 -17.64 1.88
CA GLU A 162 -1.34 -17.29 0.53
C GLU A 162 -2.05 -18.15 -0.53
N GLN A 163 -2.17 -19.45 -0.26
CA GLN A 163 -2.86 -20.41 -1.14
C GLN A 163 -4.36 -20.15 -1.31
N ALA A 164 -5.01 -19.53 -0.33
CA ALA A 164 -6.45 -19.29 -0.40
C ALA A 164 -6.83 -17.99 -1.12
N PHE A 165 -5.94 -16.99 -1.12
CA PHE A 165 -6.22 -15.64 -1.63
C PHE A 165 -5.52 -15.31 -2.94
N TYR A 166 -4.48 -16.07 -3.31
CA TYR A 166 -3.76 -15.90 -4.57
C TYR A 166 -4.02 -17.07 -5.51
N GLU A 167 -4.14 -16.77 -6.80
CA GLU A 167 -4.35 -17.78 -7.82
C GLU A 167 -3.13 -18.71 -7.95
N ALA A 168 -3.39 -19.98 -8.26
CA ALA A 168 -2.34 -21.00 -8.42
C ALA A 168 -1.26 -20.57 -9.42
N ALA A 169 -1.64 -19.96 -10.55
CA ALA A 169 -0.66 -19.43 -11.53
C ALA A 169 0.31 -18.42 -10.90
N GLY A 170 -0.19 -17.60 -9.98
CA GLY A 170 0.59 -16.68 -9.17
C GLY A 170 1.41 -17.36 -8.08
N LEU A 171 1.17 -18.61 -7.68
CA LEU A 171 2.02 -19.25 -6.66
C LEU A 171 3.02 -20.24 -7.29
N ASP A 172 2.61 -20.94 -8.33
CA ASP A 172 3.36 -21.97 -9.05
C ASP A 172 4.67 -21.42 -9.66
N LYS A 173 4.71 -20.12 -9.97
CA LYS A 173 5.93 -19.47 -10.47
C LYS A 173 7.12 -19.62 -9.52
N PHE A 174 6.91 -19.68 -8.19
CA PHE A 174 7.99 -19.80 -7.23
C PHE A 174 8.63 -21.19 -7.33
N GLN A 175 7.81 -22.21 -7.59
CA GLN A 175 8.30 -23.54 -7.91
C GLN A 175 9.12 -23.52 -9.21
N ALA A 176 8.68 -22.82 -10.26
CA ALA A 176 9.47 -22.68 -11.49
C ALA A 176 10.81 -21.95 -11.27
N MET A 177 10.86 -21.00 -10.33
CA MET A 177 12.09 -20.27 -9.98
C MET A 177 13.11 -21.12 -9.19
N THR A 178 12.75 -22.32 -8.73
CA THR A 178 13.66 -23.21 -7.97
C THR A 178 14.81 -23.76 -8.79
N GLU A 179 14.74 -23.69 -10.13
CA GLU A 179 15.87 -24.09 -10.97
C GLU A 179 17.05 -23.12 -10.79
N ASN A 180 16.79 -21.81 -10.80
CA ASN A 180 17.84 -20.81 -10.95
C ASN A 180 18.00 -19.85 -9.77
N TYR A 181 16.94 -19.56 -9.02
CA TYR A 181 16.93 -18.43 -8.08
C TYR A 181 16.56 -18.79 -6.65
N LEU A 182 15.79 -19.86 -6.46
CA LEU A 182 15.25 -20.24 -5.16
C LEU A 182 15.73 -21.63 -4.75
N ASP A 183 15.87 -21.84 -3.44
CA ASP A 183 16.01 -23.14 -2.80
C ASP A 183 14.76 -23.42 -1.98
N VAL A 184 14.18 -24.61 -2.12
CA VAL A 184 13.12 -25.06 -1.21
C VAL A 184 13.78 -25.52 0.09
N VAL A 185 13.59 -24.75 1.17
CA VAL A 185 14.22 -25.03 2.48
C VAL A 185 13.24 -25.64 3.48
N TYR A 186 11.94 -25.51 3.23
CA TYR A 186 10.89 -26.17 3.99
C TYR A 186 9.73 -26.49 3.06
N ASN A 187 9.21 -27.72 3.14
CA ASN A 187 8.11 -28.18 2.30
C ASN A 187 7.32 -29.25 3.07
N THR A 188 6.21 -28.82 3.67
CA THR A 188 5.25 -29.69 4.34
C THR A 188 3.85 -29.39 3.80
N PRO A 189 2.88 -30.31 3.96
CA PRO A 189 1.51 -30.05 3.54
C PRO A 189 0.99 -28.73 4.14
N GLY A 190 0.63 -27.78 3.27
CA GLY A 190 0.11 -26.47 3.66
C GLY A 190 1.12 -25.33 3.71
N VAL A 191 2.44 -25.59 3.76
CA VAL A 191 3.47 -24.54 3.78
C VAL A 191 4.70 -24.92 2.95
N VAL A 192 5.13 -23.98 2.11
CA VAL A 192 6.44 -24.02 1.44
C VAL A 192 7.21 -22.74 1.76
N ILE A 193 8.49 -22.89 2.11
CA ILE A 193 9.40 -21.76 2.31
C ILE A 193 10.55 -21.87 1.32
N TYR A 194 10.75 -20.79 0.56
CA TYR A 194 11.84 -20.65 -0.38
C TYR A 194 12.91 -19.73 0.21
N ARG A 195 14.19 -20.11 0.09
CA ARG A 195 15.33 -19.23 0.30
C ARG A 195 15.78 -18.65 -1.03
N VAL A 196 16.02 -17.35 -1.08
CA VAL A 196 16.62 -16.69 -2.25
C VAL A 196 18.12 -17.03 -2.29
N ARG A 197 18.59 -17.57 -3.43
CA ARG A 197 20.03 -17.82 -3.68
C ARG A 197 20.72 -16.54 -4.08
N ASP A 198 20.43 -16.09 -5.29
CA ASP A 198 20.98 -14.89 -5.91
C ASP A 198 19.93 -14.26 -6.83
N VAL A 199 20.04 -12.95 -7.03
CA VAL A 199 19.29 -12.20 -8.04
C VAL A 199 20.29 -11.51 -8.99
N PRO A 200 19.96 -11.35 -10.28
CA PRO A 200 20.84 -10.65 -11.22
C PRO A 200 21.28 -9.28 -10.69
N SER A 201 22.59 -9.03 -10.69
CA SER A 201 23.20 -7.85 -10.08
C SER A 201 22.80 -6.52 -10.74
N ASN A 202 22.28 -6.58 -11.96
CA ASN A 202 21.75 -5.44 -12.71
C ASN A 202 20.31 -5.08 -12.34
N TYR A 203 19.64 -5.83 -11.46
CA TYR A 203 18.35 -5.44 -10.91
C TYR A 203 18.56 -4.43 -9.78
N ALA A 204 17.81 -3.33 -9.84
CA ALA A 204 18.03 -2.12 -9.03
C ALA A 204 18.06 -2.44 -7.52
N VAL A 205 19.28 -2.54 -6.98
CA VAL A 205 19.54 -2.45 -5.55
C VAL A 205 19.82 -0.98 -5.27
N PRO A 206 18.90 -0.21 -4.68
CA PRO A 206 19.30 1.08 -4.12
C PRO A 206 20.44 0.82 -3.13
N PRO A 207 21.53 1.62 -3.15
CA PRO A 207 22.66 1.40 -2.27
C PRO A 207 22.18 1.32 -0.81
N PRO A 208 22.85 0.55 0.06
CA PRO A 208 22.51 0.51 1.48
C PRO A 208 22.36 1.94 2.01
N PHE A 209 21.30 2.19 2.79
CA PHE A 209 21.14 3.50 3.41
C PHE A 209 22.32 3.72 4.35
N ASP A 210 23.20 4.64 4.00
CA ASP A 210 24.40 4.93 4.78
C ASP A 210 24.03 5.80 5.99
N PHE A 211 23.91 5.14 7.15
CA PHE A 211 23.69 5.82 8.43
C PHE A 211 24.84 6.76 8.82
N SER A 212 26.03 6.61 8.22
CA SER A 212 27.18 7.48 8.50
C SER A 212 27.09 8.81 7.73
N ALA A 213 26.51 8.80 6.52
CA ALA A 213 26.31 10.00 5.70
C ALA A 213 25.25 10.97 6.26
N THR A 214 24.40 10.51 7.19
CA THR A 214 23.31 11.30 7.80
C THR A 214 23.48 11.55 9.30
N ALA A 215 24.66 11.24 9.86
CA ALA A 215 25.00 11.67 11.22
C ALA A 215 25.05 13.21 11.29
N ARG A 216 23.92 13.84 11.60
CA ARG A 216 23.82 15.28 11.88
C ARG A 216 24.87 15.63 12.93
N GLN A 217 25.69 16.64 12.65
CA GLN A 217 26.43 17.30 13.73
C GLN A 217 25.41 17.84 14.75
N PRO A 218 25.56 17.55 16.05
CA PRO A 218 24.66 18.10 17.05
C PRO A 218 24.85 19.62 17.08
N GLY A 219 23.84 20.38 16.64
CA GLY A 219 23.82 21.84 16.76
C GLY A 219 23.35 22.61 15.53
N THR A 220 23.18 21.98 14.38
CA THR A 220 22.56 22.64 13.22
C THR A 220 21.08 22.25 13.15
N PRO A 221 20.13 23.21 13.31
CA PRO A 221 18.76 22.94 12.93
C PRO A 221 18.73 22.50 11.46
N PRO A 222 17.79 21.63 11.06
CA PRO A 222 17.67 21.28 9.65
C PRO A 222 17.55 22.57 8.83
N ALA A 223 18.42 22.73 7.82
CA ALA A 223 18.04 23.53 6.68
C ALA A 223 16.72 22.96 6.17
N ASN A 224 15.73 23.80 5.89
CA ASN A 224 14.46 23.39 5.30
C ASN A 224 14.74 22.72 3.94
N VAL A 225 14.96 21.41 3.95
CA VAL A 225 15.02 20.57 2.76
C VAL A 225 13.64 19.95 2.60
N LEU A 226 12.61 20.79 2.48
CA LEU A 226 11.29 20.49 1.93
C LEU A 226 10.60 21.84 1.60
N GLU A 227 11.14 22.58 0.65
CA GLU A 227 10.34 23.50 -0.17
C GLU A 227 10.32 22.97 -1.59
N GLY A 228 9.65 21.83 -1.77
CA GLY A 228 9.01 21.53 -3.06
C GLY A 228 7.69 22.29 -3.11
N PRO A 229 7.24 22.81 -4.27
CA PRO A 229 6.09 23.68 -4.31
C PRO A 229 4.83 22.91 -3.93
N VAL A 230 4.21 23.33 -2.84
CA VAL A 230 2.78 23.17 -2.63
C VAL A 230 2.12 23.83 -3.83
N LEU A 231 1.38 23.05 -4.64
CA LEU A 231 0.52 23.61 -5.68
C LEU A 231 -0.54 24.48 -4.98
N ARG A 232 -0.23 25.77 -4.83
CA ARG A 232 -1.18 26.81 -4.48
C ARG A 232 -2.03 27.08 -5.70
N ASN A 233 -3.31 26.76 -5.62
CA ASN A 233 -4.31 27.34 -6.50
C ASN A 233 -4.36 28.85 -6.19
N GLU A 234 -3.68 29.67 -6.99
CA GLU A 234 -3.89 31.11 -6.98
C GLU A 234 -5.14 31.45 -7.79
N GLY A 235 -6.21 31.75 -7.06
CA GLY A 235 -7.47 32.18 -7.63
C GLY A 235 -8.52 32.43 -6.56
N GLU A 236 -8.20 33.26 -5.56
CA GLU A 236 -9.09 34.23 -4.90
C GLU A 236 -8.39 34.84 -3.66
N GLY A 237 -8.28 36.17 -3.63
CA GLY A 237 -7.52 36.91 -2.64
C GLY A 237 -8.23 37.07 -1.30
N GLY A 238 -7.45 37.01 -0.23
CA GLY A 238 -7.87 37.40 1.12
C GLY A 238 -6.96 36.78 2.18
N GLY A 239 -6.01 37.57 2.70
CA GLY A 239 -5.03 37.09 3.67
C GLY A 239 -5.64 36.63 5.00
N ALA A 240 -5.14 35.51 5.52
CA ALA A 240 -5.27 35.13 6.91
C ALA A 240 -3.99 34.38 7.36
N ALA A 241 -3.51 34.76 8.55
CA ALA A 241 -2.33 34.21 9.24
C ALA A 241 -2.55 32.72 9.63
N PRO A 242 -1.54 31.99 10.17
CA PRO A 242 -1.68 30.56 10.44
C PRO A 242 -2.74 30.36 11.52
N VAL A 243 -3.85 29.73 11.15
CA VAL A 243 -4.97 29.50 12.07
C VAL A 243 -4.59 28.33 12.97
N ALA A 244 -4.57 28.62 14.27
CA ALA A 244 -4.47 27.64 15.35
C ALA A 244 -5.52 26.53 15.17
N ALA A 245 -5.26 25.35 15.72
CA ALA A 245 -6.23 24.26 15.78
C ALA A 245 -7.56 24.76 16.37
N GLU A 246 -8.58 24.89 15.53
CA GLU A 246 -9.95 25.21 15.96
C GLU A 246 -10.70 23.92 16.39
N PRO A 247 -11.64 24.00 17.35
CA PRO A 247 -12.12 22.86 18.12
C PRO A 247 -13.16 22.02 17.35
N ALA A 248 -13.30 20.76 17.75
CA ALA A 248 -14.20 19.72 17.23
C ALA A 248 -15.72 20.06 17.14
N ALA A 249 -16.13 21.29 17.45
CA ALA A 249 -17.50 21.77 17.32
C ALA A 249 -17.94 21.98 15.86
N ASP A 250 -17.00 22.26 14.93
CA ASP A 250 -17.27 22.47 13.50
C ASP A 250 -17.69 21.16 12.78
N LEU A 251 -17.09 20.03 13.16
CA LEU A 251 -17.33 18.76 12.47
C LEU A 251 -18.75 18.21 12.69
N VAL A 252 -19.23 18.19 13.94
CA VAL A 252 -20.56 17.66 14.26
C VAL A 252 -21.66 18.49 13.59
N GLN A 253 -21.48 19.81 13.55
CA GLN A 253 -22.42 20.70 12.85
C GLN A 253 -22.41 20.45 11.35
N LEU A 254 -21.23 20.27 10.76
CA LEU A 254 -21.07 19.97 9.34
C LEU A 254 -21.62 18.58 8.97
N GLU A 255 -21.43 17.58 9.83
CA GLU A 255 -22.04 16.24 9.72
C GLU A 255 -23.58 16.34 9.70
N GLN A 256 -24.17 17.12 10.61
CA GLN A 256 -25.62 17.34 10.65
C GLN A 256 -26.14 18.06 9.40
N GLN A 257 -25.40 19.05 8.90
CA GLN A 257 -25.76 19.80 7.69
C GLN A 257 -25.72 18.90 6.45
N VAL A 258 -24.69 18.08 6.30
CA VAL A 258 -24.60 17.08 5.21
C VAL A 258 -25.66 15.99 5.38
N GLN A 259 -25.98 15.57 6.60
CA GLN A 259 -27.06 14.60 6.81
C GLN A 259 -28.43 15.16 6.41
N ALA A 260 -28.67 16.45 6.62
CA ALA A 260 -29.89 17.14 6.21
C ALA A 260 -29.97 17.38 4.69
N ASP A 261 -28.83 17.63 4.05
CA ASP A 261 -28.72 17.87 2.60
C ASP A 261 -27.47 17.17 2.00
N PRO A 262 -27.55 15.83 1.78
CA PRO A 262 -26.39 15.00 1.42
C PRO A 262 -25.91 15.17 -0.02
N THR A 263 -26.60 15.98 -0.82
CA THR A 263 -26.25 16.26 -2.22
C THR A 263 -25.76 17.69 -2.41
N ASN A 264 -25.66 18.47 -1.32
CA ASN A 264 -25.10 19.81 -1.34
C ASN A 264 -23.59 19.78 -1.55
N GLY A 265 -23.17 20.00 -2.81
CA GLY A 265 -21.77 19.91 -3.23
C GLY A 265 -20.78 20.60 -2.28
N PRO A 266 -20.94 21.90 -1.97
CA PRO A 266 -20.05 22.61 -1.03
C PRO A 266 -19.96 21.98 0.38
N LEU A 267 -21.09 21.57 0.97
CA LEU A 267 -21.10 20.96 2.31
C LEU A 267 -20.44 19.59 2.32
N VAL A 268 -20.76 18.75 1.32
CA VAL A 268 -20.14 17.43 1.13
C VAL A 268 -18.63 17.57 0.92
N PHE A 269 -18.20 18.53 0.09
CA PHE A 269 -16.79 18.79 -0.17
C PHE A 269 -16.07 19.22 1.12
N GLY A 270 -16.66 20.16 1.87
CA GLY A 270 -16.16 20.59 3.16
C GLY A 270 -16.01 19.43 4.14
N LEU A 271 -17.05 18.60 4.30
CA LEU A 271 -17.01 17.47 5.23
C LEU A 271 -15.99 16.42 4.83
N ALA A 272 -15.91 16.08 3.54
CA ALA A 272 -14.95 15.11 3.04
C ALA A 272 -13.50 15.59 3.21
N VAL A 273 -13.23 16.88 2.99
CA VAL A 273 -11.92 17.48 3.27
C VAL A 273 -11.62 17.43 4.77
N ARG A 274 -12.57 17.78 5.64
CA ARG A 274 -12.38 17.67 7.10
C ARG A 274 -12.10 16.23 7.54
N TYR A 275 -12.82 15.25 7.01
CA TYR A 275 -12.54 13.85 7.29
C TYR A 275 -11.17 13.40 6.78
N ARG A 276 -10.77 13.86 5.59
CA ARG A 276 -9.42 13.61 5.06
C ARG A 276 -8.34 14.17 5.98
N ASP A 277 -8.48 15.42 6.43
CA ASP A 277 -7.52 16.08 7.32
C ASP A 277 -7.41 15.38 8.69
N LEU A 278 -8.48 14.71 9.12
CA LEU A 278 -8.52 13.87 10.33
C LEU A 278 -8.06 12.42 10.10
N GLY A 279 -7.64 12.05 8.89
CA GLY A 279 -7.25 10.68 8.53
C GLY A 279 -8.43 9.70 8.40
N ARG A 280 -9.68 10.17 8.49
CA ARG A 280 -10.92 9.38 8.38
C ARG A 280 -11.29 9.16 6.92
N LEU A 281 -10.39 8.56 6.15
CA LEU A 281 -10.51 8.46 4.68
C LEU A 281 -11.73 7.64 4.23
N ASN A 282 -12.12 6.61 4.98
CA ASN A 282 -13.31 5.82 4.67
C ASN A 282 -14.61 6.61 4.88
N ASP A 283 -14.67 7.45 5.90
CA ASP A 283 -15.83 8.32 6.15
C ASP A 283 -15.92 9.41 5.07
N ALA A 284 -14.76 9.97 4.67
CA ALA A 284 -14.67 10.91 3.55
C ALA A 284 -15.17 10.28 2.24
N ALA A 285 -14.75 9.03 1.97
CA ALA A 285 -15.19 8.29 0.78
C ALA A 285 -16.70 7.97 0.83
N ALA A 286 -17.26 7.65 1.99
CA ALA A 286 -18.68 7.34 2.14
C ALA A 286 -19.57 8.55 1.87
N VAL A 287 -19.20 9.72 2.41
CA VAL A 287 -19.92 10.98 2.15
C VAL A 287 -19.88 11.35 0.67
N LEU A 288 -18.72 11.25 0.03
CA LEU A 288 -18.58 11.54 -1.40
C LEU A 288 -19.28 10.52 -2.29
N ALA A 289 -19.38 9.25 -1.87
CA ALA A 289 -20.11 8.24 -2.62
C ALA A 289 -21.60 8.58 -2.75
N VAL A 290 -22.22 9.12 -1.69
CA VAL A 290 -23.62 9.56 -1.73
C VAL A 290 -23.80 10.73 -2.70
N ALA A 291 -22.92 11.73 -2.62
CA ALA A 291 -22.95 12.87 -3.54
C ALA A 291 -22.69 12.46 -4.99
N ALA A 292 -21.73 11.57 -5.23
CA ALA A 292 -21.42 11.03 -6.56
C ALA A 292 -22.55 10.15 -7.11
N GLN A 293 -23.33 9.47 -6.27
CA GLN A 293 -24.53 8.74 -6.73
C GLN A 293 -25.66 9.70 -7.12
N ALA A 294 -25.83 10.78 -6.36
CA ALA A 294 -26.87 11.78 -6.64
C ALA A 294 -26.56 12.62 -7.87
N ASN A 295 -25.28 12.94 -8.10
CA ASN A 295 -24.82 13.62 -9.31
C ASN A 295 -23.56 12.92 -9.89
N PRO A 296 -23.76 11.84 -10.67
CA PRO A 296 -22.66 11.05 -11.23
C PRO A 296 -21.74 11.82 -12.17
N ASP A 297 -22.24 12.90 -12.75
CA ASP A 297 -21.55 13.71 -13.76
C ASP A 297 -20.80 14.91 -13.17
N ASP A 298 -20.83 15.10 -11.85
CA ASP A 298 -20.08 16.17 -11.20
C ASP A 298 -18.57 15.82 -11.18
N ILE A 299 -17.84 16.40 -12.12
CA ILE A 299 -16.39 16.21 -12.28
C ILE A 299 -15.62 16.54 -11.00
N GLY A 300 -16.03 17.59 -10.27
CA GLY A 300 -15.36 18.02 -9.05
C GLY A 300 -15.51 17.00 -7.93
N VAL A 301 -16.73 16.48 -7.74
CA VAL A 301 -17.01 15.41 -6.78
C VAL A 301 -16.30 14.12 -7.16
N GLN A 302 -16.33 13.72 -8.44
CA GLN A 302 -15.64 12.52 -8.92
C GLN A 302 -14.12 12.63 -8.72
N HIS A 303 -13.52 13.79 -8.97
CA HIS A 303 -12.11 14.03 -8.72
C HIS A 303 -11.76 13.94 -7.23
N LEU A 304 -12.50 14.63 -6.36
CA LEU A 304 -12.23 14.59 -4.93
C LEU A 304 -12.44 13.18 -4.37
N TRP A 305 -13.46 12.47 -4.84
CA TRP A 305 -13.72 11.09 -4.45
C TRP A 305 -12.60 10.17 -4.89
N GLY A 306 -12.15 10.28 -6.15
CA GLY A 306 -10.99 9.55 -6.65
C GLY A 306 -9.73 9.85 -5.83
N ASP A 307 -9.47 11.12 -5.50
CA ASP A 307 -8.31 11.52 -4.69
C ASP A 307 -8.35 10.92 -3.27
N ILE A 308 -9.53 10.88 -2.65
CA ILE A 308 -9.72 10.29 -1.31
C ILE A 308 -9.65 8.76 -1.36
N LEU A 309 -10.25 8.13 -2.36
CA LEU A 309 -10.19 6.67 -2.57
C LEU A 309 -8.73 6.23 -2.80
N ALA A 310 -7.97 7.00 -3.59
CA ALA A 310 -6.56 6.75 -3.82
C ALA A 310 -5.74 6.85 -2.52
N GLN A 311 -5.98 7.87 -1.71
CA GLN A 311 -5.34 8.01 -0.39
C GLN A 311 -5.73 6.86 0.55
N ALA A 312 -6.95 6.34 0.44
CA ALA A 312 -7.44 5.19 1.20
C ALA A 312 -6.92 3.84 0.68
N GLY A 313 -6.12 3.81 -0.39
CA GLY A 313 -5.63 2.58 -1.02
C GLY A 313 -6.66 1.83 -1.88
N ARG A 314 -7.82 2.44 -2.17
CA ARG A 314 -8.94 1.86 -2.94
C ARG A 314 -8.82 2.24 -4.42
N PHE A 315 -7.80 1.71 -5.08
CA PHE A 315 -7.35 2.21 -6.39
C PHE A 315 -8.30 1.90 -7.55
N GLU A 316 -8.96 0.74 -7.56
CA GLU A 316 -9.94 0.39 -8.60
C GLU A 316 -11.14 1.33 -8.56
N GLU A 317 -11.58 1.70 -7.35
CA GLU A 317 -12.67 2.66 -7.17
C GLU A 317 -12.23 4.08 -7.52
N ALA A 318 -10.99 4.45 -7.18
CA ALA A 318 -10.42 5.72 -7.59
C ALA A 318 -10.30 5.82 -9.12
N GLU A 319 -9.87 4.74 -9.79
CA GLU A 319 -9.82 4.63 -11.25
C GLU A 319 -11.22 4.88 -11.84
N ALA A 320 -12.25 4.22 -11.29
CA ALA A 320 -13.62 4.37 -11.77
C ALA A 320 -14.14 5.81 -11.62
N ALA A 321 -13.81 6.48 -10.50
CA ALA A 321 -14.19 7.88 -10.27
C ALA A 321 -13.49 8.83 -11.26
N TYR A 322 -12.17 8.72 -11.42
CA TYR A 322 -11.43 9.53 -12.39
C TYR A 322 -11.84 9.25 -13.83
N ARG A 323 -12.09 7.99 -14.18
CA ARG A 323 -12.57 7.60 -15.51
C ARG A 323 -13.93 8.21 -15.81
N ARG A 324 -14.87 8.20 -14.87
CA ARG A 324 -16.16 8.90 -15.02
C ARG A 324 -15.98 10.39 -15.29
N ALA A 325 -15.10 11.06 -14.53
CA ALA A 325 -14.81 12.48 -14.75
C ALA A 325 -14.26 12.74 -16.17
N ALA A 326 -13.33 11.90 -16.61
CA ALA A 326 -12.70 12.02 -17.92
C ALA A 326 -13.62 11.64 -19.09
N GLU A 327 -14.49 10.64 -18.93
CA GLU A 327 -15.50 10.30 -19.94
C GLU A 327 -16.57 11.39 -20.05
N ARG A 328 -16.94 12.01 -18.91
CA ARG A 328 -17.92 13.10 -18.90
C ARG A 328 -17.39 14.35 -19.60
N LYS A 329 -16.12 14.70 -19.37
CA LYS A 329 -15.43 15.79 -20.05
C LYS A 329 -14.08 15.28 -20.55
N PRO A 330 -14.02 14.78 -21.80
CA PRO A 330 -12.81 14.18 -22.37
C PRO A 330 -11.83 15.26 -22.81
N ASP A 331 -11.25 15.96 -21.85
CA ASP A 331 -10.19 16.94 -22.05
C ASP A 331 -8.84 16.45 -21.53
N VAL A 332 -7.79 17.15 -21.93
CA VAL A 332 -6.41 16.78 -21.57
C VAL A 332 -6.19 16.74 -20.06
N ASN A 333 -6.86 17.60 -19.29
CA ASN A 333 -6.68 17.69 -17.85
C ASN A 333 -7.23 16.45 -17.13
N ASN A 334 -8.43 16.01 -17.49
CA ASN A 334 -9.06 14.85 -16.85
C ASN A 334 -8.36 13.55 -17.24
N TRP A 335 -7.99 13.39 -18.52
CA TRP A 335 -7.19 12.24 -18.95
C TRP A 335 -5.81 12.22 -18.28
N ASN A 336 -5.12 13.37 -18.20
CA ASN A 336 -3.83 13.47 -17.53
C ASN A 336 -3.94 13.18 -16.03
N LYS A 337 -5.03 13.57 -15.36
CA LYS A 337 -5.27 13.24 -13.95
C LYS A 337 -5.45 11.73 -13.75
N LEU A 338 -6.26 11.06 -14.58
CA LEU A 338 -6.40 9.61 -14.54
C LEU A 338 -5.07 8.90 -14.82
N ALA A 339 -4.34 9.32 -15.86
CA ALA A 339 -3.02 8.77 -16.18
C ALA A 339 -2.02 8.93 -15.04
N THR A 340 -2.01 10.09 -14.36
CA THR A 340 -1.16 10.35 -13.20
C THR A 340 -1.48 9.38 -12.07
N GLY A 341 -2.76 9.14 -11.78
CA GLY A 341 -3.19 8.13 -10.82
C GLY A 341 -2.69 6.73 -11.19
N LEU A 342 -2.99 6.27 -12.41
CA LEU A 342 -2.57 4.96 -12.92
C LEU A 342 -1.05 4.76 -12.88
N LEU A 343 -0.27 5.80 -13.20
CA LEU A 343 1.19 5.78 -13.09
C LEU A 343 1.68 5.66 -11.66
N ALA A 344 1.15 6.49 -10.76
CA ALA A 344 1.43 6.37 -9.34
C ALA A 344 0.98 5.00 -8.80
N TRP A 345 0.08 4.33 -9.52
CA TRP A 345 -0.41 3.03 -9.14
C TRP A 345 0.32 1.82 -9.71
N GLY A 346 1.23 2.01 -10.66
CA GLY A 346 1.95 0.92 -11.32
C GLY A 346 1.13 0.26 -12.45
N GLU A 347 -0.04 0.80 -12.79
CA GLU A 347 -0.91 0.31 -13.86
C GLU A 347 -0.42 0.81 -15.24
N LEU A 348 0.80 0.43 -15.61
CA LEU A 348 1.55 1.07 -16.70
C LEU A 348 0.88 0.92 -18.08
N ASP A 349 0.24 -0.21 -18.36
CA ASP A 349 -0.48 -0.42 -19.63
C ASP A 349 -1.70 0.51 -19.75
N LYS A 350 -2.47 0.62 -18.66
CA LYS A 350 -3.63 1.52 -18.62
C LYS A 350 -3.20 2.98 -18.69
N ALA A 351 -2.13 3.34 -17.98
CA ALA A 351 -1.56 4.68 -18.01
C ALA A 351 -1.14 5.08 -19.42
N GLU A 352 -0.49 4.18 -20.17
CA GLU A 352 -0.08 4.44 -21.55
C GLU A 352 -1.28 4.72 -22.45
N ALA A 353 -2.32 3.87 -22.39
CA ALA A 353 -3.55 4.07 -23.15
C ALA A 353 -4.26 5.39 -22.80
N VAL A 354 -4.28 5.79 -21.53
CA VAL A 354 -4.90 7.06 -21.10
C VAL A 354 -4.04 8.26 -21.49
N LEU A 355 -2.71 8.14 -21.50
CA LEU A 355 -1.83 9.21 -22.00
C LEU A 355 -2.00 9.43 -23.51
N ASP A 356 -2.25 8.38 -24.29
CA ASP A 356 -2.60 8.53 -25.70
C ASP A 356 -3.89 9.35 -25.88
N LEU A 357 -4.90 9.13 -25.02
CA LEU A 357 -6.12 9.95 -25.01
C LEU A 357 -5.84 11.40 -24.61
N ALA A 358 -5.01 11.64 -23.61
CA ALA A 358 -4.64 12.99 -23.17
C ALA A 358 -3.91 13.77 -24.28
N GLN A 359 -2.94 13.14 -24.93
CA GLN A 359 -2.18 13.74 -26.04
C GLN A 359 -3.05 13.95 -27.30
N ALA A 360 -4.02 13.08 -27.55
CA ALA A 360 -4.99 13.27 -28.63
C ALA A 360 -5.95 14.44 -28.34
N ALA A 361 -6.33 14.65 -27.08
CA ALA A 361 -7.20 15.74 -26.66
C ALA A 361 -6.52 17.12 -26.78
N ASP A 362 -5.23 17.21 -26.43
CA ASP A 362 -4.40 18.39 -26.73
C ASP A 362 -2.93 18.01 -26.98
N PRO A 363 -2.48 18.00 -28.25
CA PRO A 363 -1.09 17.67 -28.59
C PRO A 363 -0.05 18.68 -28.10
N ASN A 364 -0.46 19.88 -27.68
CA ASN A 364 0.42 20.95 -27.22
C ASN A 364 0.42 21.13 -25.70
N ALA A 365 -0.39 20.38 -24.96
CA ALA A 365 -0.32 20.35 -23.51
C ALA A 365 0.98 19.66 -23.06
N PRO A 366 1.81 20.29 -22.21
CA PRO A 366 3.10 19.73 -21.82
C PRO A 366 2.95 18.51 -20.87
N GLU A 367 2.03 18.53 -19.92
CA GLU A 367 1.95 17.56 -18.82
C GLU A 367 1.85 16.08 -19.25
N PRO A 368 1.06 15.70 -20.28
CA PRO A 368 1.03 14.32 -20.75
C PRO A 368 2.40 13.81 -21.24
N TYR A 369 3.23 14.67 -21.84
CA TYR A 369 4.58 14.27 -22.28
C TYR A 369 5.52 14.05 -21.09
N PHE A 370 5.40 14.86 -20.04
CA PHE A 370 6.14 14.64 -18.80
C PHE A 370 5.76 13.29 -18.18
N ARG A 371 4.45 13.01 -18.03
CA ARG A 371 3.94 11.73 -17.52
C ARG A 371 4.38 10.55 -18.38
N ARG A 372 4.43 10.72 -19.71
CA ARG A 372 4.94 9.68 -20.61
C ARG A 372 6.42 9.42 -20.42
N GLY A 373 7.22 10.45 -20.15
CA GLY A 373 8.61 10.31 -19.73
C GLY A 373 8.76 9.44 -18.47
N GLU A 374 7.98 9.73 -17.44
CA GLU A 374 7.94 8.94 -16.20
C GLU A 374 7.53 7.47 -16.46
N LEU A 375 6.49 7.25 -17.26
CA LEU A 375 6.03 5.93 -17.68
C LEU A 375 7.14 5.12 -18.33
N LEU A 376 7.82 5.72 -19.31
CA LEU A 376 8.83 5.05 -20.13
C LEU A 376 10.08 4.71 -19.32
N LEU A 377 10.45 5.54 -18.35
CA LEU A 377 11.51 5.21 -17.39
C LEU A 377 11.13 4.00 -16.52
N GLN A 378 9.90 3.93 -16.02
CA GLN A 378 9.43 2.76 -15.26
C GLN A 378 9.40 1.49 -16.12
N ARG A 379 9.18 1.61 -17.43
CA ARG A 379 9.28 0.52 -18.41
C ARG A 379 10.70 0.22 -18.90
N ASN A 380 11.73 0.89 -18.38
CA ASN A 380 13.11 0.74 -18.82
C ASN A 380 13.31 1.03 -20.33
N ARG A 381 12.61 2.06 -20.85
CA ARG A 381 12.67 2.56 -22.24
C ARG A 381 13.28 3.98 -22.27
N PRO A 382 14.57 4.16 -21.91
CA PRO A 382 15.17 5.48 -21.67
C PRO A 382 15.26 6.36 -22.93
N ALA A 383 15.49 5.77 -24.11
CA ALA A 383 15.57 6.53 -25.37
C ALA A 383 14.25 7.24 -25.71
N GLU A 384 13.12 6.56 -25.49
CA GLU A 384 11.79 7.12 -25.73
C GLU A 384 11.39 8.08 -24.61
N ALA A 385 11.77 7.78 -23.36
CA ALA A 385 11.58 8.69 -22.24
C ALA A 385 12.26 10.04 -22.50
N ARG A 386 13.49 10.02 -23.04
CA ARG A 386 14.22 11.23 -23.44
C ARG A 386 13.42 12.06 -24.46
N ALA A 387 12.90 11.43 -25.51
CA ALA A 387 12.11 12.13 -26.51
C ALA A 387 10.86 12.80 -25.90
N ALA A 388 10.16 12.09 -25.01
CA ALA A 388 8.99 12.63 -24.32
C ALA A 388 9.34 13.81 -23.39
N LEU A 389 10.40 13.69 -22.59
CA LEU A 389 10.83 14.74 -21.67
C LEU A 389 11.40 15.98 -22.40
N GLN A 390 12.08 15.78 -23.53
CA GLN A 390 12.50 16.88 -24.41
C GLN A 390 11.29 17.60 -24.99
N ARG A 391 10.29 16.86 -25.47
CA ARG A 391 9.06 17.46 -25.99
C ARG A 391 8.31 18.28 -24.94
N PHE A 392 8.26 17.79 -23.70
CA PHE A 392 7.73 18.54 -22.56
C PHE A 392 8.44 19.88 -22.35
N LEU A 393 9.78 19.87 -22.32
CA LEU A 393 10.59 21.09 -22.14
C LEU A 393 10.54 22.04 -23.34
N GLU A 394 10.32 21.53 -24.55
CA GLU A 394 10.09 22.36 -25.74
C GLU A 394 8.75 23.09 -25.69
N LEU A 395 7.70 22.42 -25.21
CA LEU A 395 6.35 22.96 -25.10
C LEU A 395 6.26 24.04 -24.01
N ASP A 396 6.89 23.80 -22.86
CA ASP A 396 6.98 24.78 -21.79
C ASP A 396 8.32 24.70 -21.03
N PRO A 397 9.32 25.51 -21.44
CA PRO A 397 10.63 25.56 -20.77
C PRO A 397 10.58 26.12 -19.35
N GLN A 398 9.52 26.87 -18.98
CA GLN A 398 9.38 27.51 -17.67
C GLN A 398 8.36 26.79 -16.77
N HIS A 399 7.87 25.63 -17.21
CA HIS A 399 6.92 24.83 -16.44
C HIS A 399 7.49 24.50 -15.06
N TYR A 400 6.64 24.43 -14.03
CA TYR A 400 7.08 24.14 -12.67
C TYR A 400 7.76 22.76 -12.51
N LEU A 401 7.55 21.84 -13.46
CA LEU A 401 8.19 20.52 -13.53
C LEU A 401 9.47 20.49 -14.37
N ALA A 402 9.93 21.62 -14.95
CA ALA A 402 11.09 21.66 -15.83
C ALA A 402 12.37 21.13 -15.17
N GLY A 403 12.64 21.51 -13.91
CA GLY A 403 13.78 20.98 -13.16
C GLY A 403 13.73 19.46 -12.97
N ARG A 404 12.55 18.93 -12.63
CA ARG A 404 12.35 17.48 -12.50
C ARG A 404 12.52 16.77 -13.84
N ALA A 405 12.07 17.35 -14.94
CA ALA A 405 12.25 16.78 -16.26
C ALA A 405 13.73 16.68 -16.65
N GLN A 406 14.55 17.68 -16.29
CA GLN A 406 16.00 17.65 -16.49
C GLN A 406 16.68 16.55 -15.66
N GLU A 407 16.27 16.34 -14.41
CA GLU A 407 16.77 15.24 -13.58
C GLU A 407 16.45 13.87 -14.21
N LEU A 408 15.23 13.70 -14.71
CA LEU A 408 14.79 12.46 -15.37
C LEU A 408 15.50 12.25 -16.71
N LEU A 409 15.80 13.33 -17.44
CA LEU A 409 16.60 13.27 -18.67
C LEU A 409 18.01 12.75 -18.41
N ALA A 410 18.66 13.22 -17.34
CA ALA A 410 19.98 12.75 -16.93
C ALA A 410 19.97 11.28 -16.49
N GLN A 411 18.85 10.78 -15.95
CA GLN A 411 18.68 9.35 -15.62
C GLN A 411 18.45 8.48 -16.86
N ALA A 412 18.06 9.09 -17.99
CA ALA A 412 17.83 8.40 -19.25
C ALA A 412 19.09 8.34 -20.15
N GLU A 413 20.22 8.93 -19.71
CA GLU A 413 21.58 8.82 -20.30
C GLU A 413 22.23 7.49 -19.95
#